data_AF-A0A1L5NSA8-F1
#
_entry.id   AF-A0A1L5NSA8-F1
#
_cell.length_a   1.000
_cell.length_b   1.000
_cell.length_c   1.000
_cell.angle_alpha   90.00
_cell.angle_beta   90.00
_cell.angle_gamma   90.00
#
_symmetry.space_group_name_H-M   'P 1'
#
loop_
_entity.id
_entity.type
_entity.pdbx_description
1 polymer ?
#
loop_
_entity_poly.entity_id
_entity_poly.type
_entity_poly.pdbx_seq_one_letter_code
_entity_poly.pdbx_strand_id
1 'polypeptide(L)' 'MRIARVYLRVSTQGQDLDRQETIIGEAKQAGYYVASVYRERPQVSFAI' A
#
# COMPACT_ATOMS: atom_id res chain seq x y z
N MET A 1 7.50 10.15 -19.11
CA MET A 1 6.83 10.14 -17.79
C MET A 1 7.01 8.77 -17.17
N ARG A 2 7.51 8.66 -15.93
CA ARG A 2 7.70 7.35 -15.27
C ARG A 2 6.41 6.93 -14.59
N ILE A 3 5.99 5.69 -14.78
CA ILE A 3 4.72 5.16 -14.24
C ILE A 3 5.05 4.16 -13.14
N ALA A 4 4.38 4.27 -12.00
CA ALA A 4 4.49 3.33 -10.88
C ALA A 4 3.14 2.68 -10.55
N ARG A 5 3.17 1.41 -10.19
CA ARG A 5 2.08 0.70 -9.51
C ARG A 5 2.56 0.31 -8.13
N VAL A 6 1.78 0.64 -7.10
CA VAL A 6 2.15 0.39 -5.70
C VAL A 6 1.28 -0.74 -5.16
N TYR A 7 1.91 -1.75 -4.58
CA TYR A 7 1.23 -2.85 -3.89
C TYR A 7 1.62 -2.82 -2.41
N LEU A 8 0.62 -2.60 -1.55
CA LEU A 8 0.76 -2.50 -0.11
C LEU A 8 0.11 -3.72 0.55
N ARG A 9 0.86 -4.39 1.41
CA ARG A 9 0.40 -5.56 2.16
C ARG A 9 1.00 -5.54 3.55
N VAL A 10 0.18 -5.88 4.53
CA VAL A 10 0.59 -6.12 5.92
C VAL A 10 0.31 -7.57 6.29
N SER A 11 1.18 -8.18 7.08
CA SER A 11 1.05 -9.59 7.46
C SER A 11 0.27 -9.79 8.76
N THR A 12 0.12 -8.75 9.58
CA THR A 12 -0.50 -8.84 10.91
C THR A 12 -1.58 -7.78 11.08
N GLN A 13 -2.73 -8.15 11.67
CA GLN A 13 -3.71 -7.16 12.10
C GLN A 13 -3.10 -6.26 13.19
N GLY A 14 -3.15 -4.96 12.98
CA GLY A 14 -2.53 -3.94 13.83
C GLY A 14 -1.26 -3.33 13.24
N GLN A 15 -0.72 -3.86 12.14
CA GLN A 15 0.26 -3.13 11.35
C GLN A 15 -0.45 -2.01 10.57
N ASP A 16 -0.03 -0.79 10.85
CA ASP A 16 -0.63 0.41 10.28
C ASP A 16 -0.25 0.56 8.81
N LEU A 17 -1.26 0.49 7.93
CA LEU A 17 -1.07 0.77 6.49
C LEU A 17 -0.64 2.23 6.27
N ASP A 18 -0.95 3.11 7.21
CA ASP A 18 -0.64 4.53 7.18
C ASP A 18 0.86 4.79 7.02
N ARG A 19 1.71 3.96 7.65
CA ARG A 19 3.17 4.04 7.47
C ARG A 19 3.61 3.64 6.06
N GLN A 20 2.92 2.68 5.46
CA GLN A 20 3.24 2.22 4.11
C GLN A 20 2.73 3.20 3.05
N GLU A 21 1.74 4.04 3.35
CA GLU A 21 1.26 5.08 2.42
C GLU A 21 2.32 6.13 2.09
N THR A 22 3.31 6.33 2.97
CA THR A 22 4.46 7.22 2.75
C THR A 22 5.16 6.94 1.41
N ILE A 23 5.22 5.67 0.99
CA ILE A 23 5.88 5.26 -0.26
C ILE A 23 5.20 5.83 -1.51
N ILE A 24 3.90 6.13 -1.43
CA ILE A 24 3.14 6.79 -2.50
C ILE A 24 3.56 8.26 -2.61
N GLY A 25 3.76 8.91 -1.46
CA GLY A 25 4.25 10.29 -1.37
C GLY A 25 5.65 10.42 -1.94
N GLU A 26 6.56 9.53 -1.55
CA GLU A 26 7.94 9.48 -2.05
C GLU A 26 7.99 9.21 -3.56
N ALA A 27 7.18 8.28 -4.07
CA ALA A 27 7.11 8.01 -5.52
C ALA A 27 6.65 9.24 -6.31
N LYS A 28 5.66 9.98 -5.80
CA LYS A 28 5.21 11.24 -6.40
C LYS A 28 6.30 12.31 -6.38
N GLN A 29 7.01 12.47 -5.25
CA GLN A 29 8.13 13.41 -5.13
C GLN A 29 9.29 13.07 -6.07
N ALA A 30 9.54 11.77 -6.28
CA ALA A 30 10.53 11.29 -7.25
C ALA A 30 10.07 11.46 -8.71
N GLY A 31 8.89 12.03 -8.98
CA GLY A 31 8.39 12.32 -10.33
C GLY A 31 7.77 11.12 -11.04
N TYR A 32 7.25 10.15 -10.28
CA TYR A 32 6.43 9.06 -10.82
C TYR A 32 4.96 9.45 -10.83
N TYR A 33 4.30 9.10 -11.93
CA TYR A 33 2.85 9.05 -12.00
C TYR A 33 2.38 7.71 -11.42
N VAL A 34 1.78 7.73 -10.23
CA VAL A 34 1.24 6.54 -9.57
C VAL A 34 -0.13 6.23 -10.16
N ALA A 35 -0.20 5.20 -11.02
CA ALA A 35 -1.40 4.88 -11.79
C ALA A 35 -2.42 4.03 -11.00
N SER A 36 -1.96 3.19 -10.07
CA SER A 36 -2.83 2.33 -9.25
C SER A 36 -2.15 1.95 -7.93
N VAL A 37 -2.96 1.85 -6.88
CA VAL A 37 -2.53 1.43 -5.54
C VAL A 37 -3.41 0.27 -5.10
N TYR A 38 -2.80 -0.89 -4.89
CA TYR A 38 -3.48 -2.09 -4.40
C TYR A 38 -3.16 -2.28 -2.93
N ARG A 39 -4.19 -2.56 -2.12
CA ARG A 39 -4.05 -2.75 -0.67
C ARG A 39 -4.62 -4.11 -0.29
N GLU A 40 -3.81 -4.93 0.37
CA GLU A 40 -4.24 -6.22 0.90
C GLU A 40 -4.09 -6.24 2.42
N ARG A 41 -5.19 -6.53 3.11
CA ARG A 41 -5.21 -6.79 4.56
C ARG A 41 -5.66 -8.23 4.81
N PRO A 42 -5.05 -8.93 5.77
CA PRO A 42 -5.56 -10.22 6.21
C PRO A 42 -6.95 -10.03 6.84
N GLN A 43 -7.95 -10.68 6.24
CA GLN A 43 -9.31 -10.77 6.76
C GLN A 43 -9.31 -11.77 7.92
N VAL A 44 -9.85 -11.39 9.08
CA VAL A 44 -10.07 -12.38 10.14
C VAL A 44 -11.27 -13.23 9.75
N SER A 45 -11.02 -14.51 9.51
CA SER A 45 -12.04 -15.54 9.51
C SER A 45 -12.18 -16.04 10.95
N PHE A 46 -13.13 -15.48 11.70
CA PHE A 46 -13.64 -16.14 12.89
C PHE A 46 -14.59 -17.25 12.42
N ALA A 47 -14.03 -18.42 12.10
CA ALA A 47 -14.85 -19.62 11.96
C ALA A 47 -15.25 -20.08 13.38
N ILE A 48 -16.56 -20.03 13.65
CA ILE A 48 -17.22 -20.54 14.86
C ILE A 48 -17.52 -22.02 14.67
#